data_AF-A0A4Y2S466-F1
#
_entry.id   AF-A0A4Y2S466-F1
#
_cell.length_a   1.000
_cell.length_b   1.000
_cell.length_c   1.000
_cell.angle_alpha   90.00
_cell.angle_beta   90.00
_cell.angle_gamma   90.00
#
_symmetry.space_group_name_H-M   'P 1'
#
loop_
_entity.id
_entity.type
_entity.pdbx_description
1 polymer ?
#
loop_
_entity_poly.entity_id
_entity_poly.type
_entity_poly.pdbx_seq_one_letter_code
_entity_poly.pdbx_strand_id
1 'polypeptide(L)' 'DAAFNLVLRVILSIKTSDIEKTVSQLDRDQIDMLMKYIYRGFENPSEGRSAQLLAWHEKVFAAGGIGSIVRVLTDKKRV' A
#
# COMPACT_ATOMS: atom_id res chain seq x y z
N ASP A 1 -10.77 -11.50 0.55
CA ASP A 1 -9.99 -11.62 1.80
C ASP A 1 -8.66 -12.36 1.66
N ALA A 2 -8.62 -13.54 1.04
CA ALA A 2 -7.37 -14.30 0.89
C ALA A 2 -6.23 -13.49 0.24
N ALA A 3 -6.51 -12.79 -0.87
CA ALA A 3 -5.53 -11.94 -1.54
C ALA A 3 -5.03 -10.78 -0.66
N PHE A 4 -5.95 -10.07 0.01
CA PHE A 4 -5.61 -9.01 0.95
C PHE A 4 -4.73 -9.50 2.10
N ASN A 5 -5.09 -10.61 2.73
CA ASN A 5 -4.32 -11.17 3.83
C ASN A 5 -2.91 -11.59 3.40
N LEU A 6 -2.76 -12.12 2.17
CA LEU A 6 -1.47 -12.44 1.60
C LEU A 6 -0.62 -11.19 1.35
N VAL A 7 -1.18 -10.20 0.65
CA VAL A 7 -0.49 -8.94 0.34
C VAL A 7 -0.08 -8.21 1.61
N LEU A 8 -0.98 -8.11 2.58
CA LEU A 8 -0.71 -7.45 3.86
C LEU A 8 0.38 -8.17 4.66
N ARG A 9 0.42 -9.51 4.62
CA ARG A 9 1.51 -10.28 5.23
C ARG A 9 2.86 -9.96 4.57
N VAL A 10 2.91 -9.87 3.25
CA VAL A 10 4.14 -9.55 2.51
C VAL A 10 4.60 -8.13 2.81
N ILE A 11 3.72 -7.13 2.72
CA ILE A 11 4.02 -5.72 3.00
C ILE A 11 4.56 -5.53 4.44
N LEU A 12 3.98 -6.23 5.42
CA LEU A 12 4.40 -6.14 6.81
C LEU A 12 5.71 -6.92 7.09
N SER A 13 6.08 -7.88 6.24
CA SER A 13 7.34 -8.63 6.37
C SER A 13 8.57 -7.86 5.90
N ILE A 14 8.38 -6.81 5.09
CA ILE A 14 9.44 -5.98 4.53
C ILE A 14 9.87 -4.93 5.55
N LYS A 15 11.18 -4.81 5.79
CA LYS A 15 11.76 -3.81 6.69
C LYS A 15 11.57 -2.41 6.11
N THR A 16 11.38 -1.41 6.97
CA THR A 16 11.21 -0.01 6.57
C THR A 16 12.34 0.50 5.67
N SER A 17 13.58 0.03 5.88
CA SER A 17 14.75 0.36 5.05
C SER A 17 14.68 -0.13 3.60
N ASP A 18 13.90 -1.19 3.34
CA ASP A 18 13.80 -1.83 2.02
C ASP A 18 12.54 -1.41 1.24
N ILE A 19 11.66 -0.61 1.85
CA ILE A 19 10.41 -0.16 1.23
C ILE A 19 10.68 0.63 -0.05
N GLU A 20 11.57 1.62 0.00
CA GLU A 20 11.86 2.50 -1.15
C GLU A 20 12.41 1.72 -2.34
N LYS A 21 13.33 0.78 -2.08
CA LYS A 21 13.86 -0.14 -3.09
C LYS A 21 12.78 -1.05 -3.69
N THR A 22 11.82 -1.48 -2.88
CA THR A 22 10.71 -2.31 -3.36
C THR A 22 9.78 -1.50 -4.26
N VAL A 23 9.41 -0.29 -3.81
CA VAL A 23 8.53 0.62 -4.56
C VAL A 23 9.14 1.03 -5.91
N SER A 24 10.45 1.24 -5.98
CA SER A 24 11.13 1.63 -7.24
C SER A 24 11.16 0.54 -8.31
N GLN A 25 10.85 -0.71 -7.95
CA GLN A 25 10.75 -1.84 -8.88
C GLN A 25 9.33 -2.05 -9.43
N LEU A 26 8.35 -1.30 -8.92
CA LEU A 26 6.96 -1.44 -9.33
C LEU A 26 6.65 -0.56 -10.53
N ASP A 27 5.82 -1.08 -11.45
CA ASP A 27 5.22 -0.28 -12.50
C ASP A 27 4.06 0.59 -11.96
N ARG A 28 3.54 1.48 -12.81
CA ARG A 28 2.48 2.43 -12.40
C ARG A 28 1.19 1.73 -11.93
N ASP A 29 0.81 0.63 -12.58
CA ASP A 29 -0.41 -0.09 -12.24
C ASP A 29 -0.25 -0.81 -10.90
N GLN A 30 0.94 -1.35 -10.64
CA GLN A 30 1.33 -1.96 -9.37
C GLN A 30 1.38 -0.94 -8.22
N ILE A 31 1.87 0.28 -8.46
CA ILE A 31 1.85 1.38 -7.49
C ILE A 31 0.41 1.72 -7.08
N ASP A 32 -0.49 1.85 -8.05
CA ASP A 32 -1.90 2.14 -7.79
C ASP A 32 -2.59 0.98 -7.05
N MET A 33 -2.28 -0.25 -7.44
CA MET A 33 -2.78 -1.45 -6.76
C MET A 33 -2.29 -1.51 -5.31
N LEU A 34 -1.01 -1.23 -5.07
CA LEU A 34 -0.44 -1.20 -3.73
C LEU A 34 -1.10 -0.14 -2.86
N MET A 35 -1.40 1.05 -3.40
CA MET A 35 -2.13 2.08 -2.67
C MET A 35 -3.53 1.60 -2.23
N LYS A 36 -4.24 0.83 -3.06
CA LYS A 36 -5.54 0.23 -2.66
C LYS A 36 -5.40 -0.72 -1.47
N TYR A 37 -4.38 -1.58 -1.50
CA TYR A 37 -4.11 -2.51 -0.40
C TYR A 37 -3.72 -1.79 0.91
N ILE A 38 -2.98 -0.68 0.82
CA ILE A 38 -2.64 0.16 1.97
C ILE A 38 -3.91 0.77 2.59
N TYR A 39 -4.77 1.38 1.78
CA TYR A 39 -6.03 1.96 2.26
C TYR A 39 -6.96 0.90 2.87
N ARG A 40 -7.07 -0.27 2.24
CA ARG A 40 -7.79 -1.41 2.82
C ARG A 40 -7.17 -1.89 4.15
N GLY A 41 -5.84 -1.81 4.27
CA GLY A 41 -5.11 -2.09 5.50
C GLY A 41 -5.50 -1.16 6.65
N PHE A 42 -5.82 0.11 6.36
CA PHE A 42 -6.27 1.07 7.35
C PHE A 42 -7.72 0.86 7.83
N GLU A 43 -8.55 0.10 7.11
CA GLU A 43 -9.94 -0.17 7.53
C GLU A 43 -10.01 -0.97 8.83
N ASN A 44 -8.99 -1.77 9.16
CA ASN A 44 -8.94 -2.60 10.37
C ASN A 44 -7.60 -2.39 11.12
N PRO A 45 -7.49 -1.30 11.89
CA PRO A 45 -6.26 -0.99 12.63
C PRO A 45 -5.98 -2.06 13.69
N SER A 46 -4.73 -2.51 13.76
CA SER A 46 -4.21 -3.24 14.91
C SER A 46 -2.85 -2.67 15.33
N GLU A 47 -2.49 -2.83 16.59
CA GLU A 47 -1.24 -2.28 17.13
C GLU A 47 -0.03 -2.69 16.27
N GLY A 48 0.89 -1.74 16.05
CA GLY A 48 2.11 -1.89 15.25
C GLY A 48 1.94 -1.81 13.73
N ARG A 49 0.79 -2.25 13.17
CA ARG A 49 0.59 -2.31 11.71
C ARG A 49 0.39 -0.94 11.07
N SER A 50 -0.33 -0.03 11.75
CA SER A 50 -0.65 1.28 11.19
C SER A 50 0.60 2.13 10.94
N ALA A 51 1.62 2.04 11.80
CA ALA A 51 2.87 2.77 11.62
C ALA A 51 3.63 2.32 10.37
N GLN A 52 3.71 1.00 10.14
CA GLN A 52 4.37 0.46 8.95
C GLN A 52 3.58 0.77 7.67
N LEU A 53 2.24 0.71 7.72
CA LEU A 53 1.39 1.11 6.60
C LEU A 53 1.51 2.61 6.26
N LEU A 54 1.73 3.49 7.25
CA LEU A 54 2.01 4.91 7.01
C LEU A 54 3.38 5.11 6.32
N ALA A 55 4.41 4.35 6.71
CA ALA A 55 5.71 4.39 6.03
C ALA A 55 5.61 3.90 4.58
N TRP A 56 4.83 2.84 4.34
CA TRP A 56 4.50 2.39 2.98
C TRP A 56 3.76 3.47 2.19
N HIS A 57 2.73 4.07 2.79
CA HIS A 57 1.95 5.12 2.16
C HIS A 57 2.84 6.28 1.69
N GLU A 58 3.77 6.76 2.53
CA GLU A 58 4.71 7.83 2.18
C GLU A 58 5.50 7.51 0.90
N LYS A 59 6.09 6.31 0.81
CA LYS A 59 6.93 5.92 -0.34
C LYS A 59 6.11 5.65 -1.61
N VAL A 60 4.94 5.03 -1.47
CA VAL A 60 4.04 4.82 -2.61
C VAL A 60 3.45 6.14 -3.10
N PHE A 61 3.19 7.10 -2.21
CA PHE A 61 2.80 8.46 -2.57
C PHE A 61 3.93 9.20 -3.30
N ALA A 62 5.18 9.05 -2.87
CA ALA A 62 6.32 9.64 -3.58
C ALA A 62 6.44 9.13 -5.03
N ALA A 63 6.10 7.86 -5.28
CA ALA A 63 6.14 7.25 -6.62
C ALA A 63 4.90 7.54 -7.48
N GLY A 64 3.69 7.44 -6.89
CA GLY A 64 2.41 7.54 -7.61
C GLY A 64 1.76 8.92 -7.59
N GLY A 65 2.24 9.81 -6.72
CA GLY A 65 1.67 11.14 -6.47
C GLY A 65 0.23 11.10 -5.97
N ILE A 66 -0.42 12.27 -5.98
CA ILE A 66 -1.83 12.39 -5.57
C ILE A 66 -2.79 11.56 -6.44
N GLY A 67 -2.41 11.29 -7.70
CA GLY A 67 -3.22 10.52 -8.63
C GLY A 67 -3.48 9.10 -8.16
N SER A 68 -2.52 8.44 -7.51
CA SER A 68 -2.71 7.07 -6.99
C SER A 68 -3.77 7.05 -5.89
N ILE A 69 -3.76 8.04 -4.99
CA ILE A 69 -4.79 8.20 -3.95
C ILE A 69 -6.16 8.49 -4.56
N VAL A 70 -6.26 9.44 -5.49
CA VAL A 70 -7.53 9.78 -6.15
C VAL A 70 -8.14 8.56 -6.83
N ARG A 71 -7.32 7.72 -7.48
CA ARG A 71 -7.77 6.46 -8.08
C ARG A 71 -8.29 5.46 -7.06
N VAL A 72 -7.71 5.37 -5.86
CA VAL A 72 -8.28 4.58 -4.76
C VAL A 72 -9.65 5.11 -4.34
N LEU A 73 -9.76 6.43 -4.11
CA LEU A 73 -10.99 7.05 -3.60
C LEU A 73 -12.15 7.02 -4.61
N THR A 74 -11.83 6.93 -5.91
CA THR A 74 -12.82 6.89 -7.00
C THR A 74 -13.13 5.49 -7.49
N ASP A 75 -12.39 4.46 -7.05
CA ASP A 75 -12.63 3.09 -7.45
C ASP A 75 -13.91 2.53 -6.83
N LYS A 76 -14.85 2.15 -7.70
CA LYS A 76 -16.12 1.51 -7.30
C LYS A 76 -15.97 0.02 -7.03
N LYS A 77 -14.90 -0.61 -7.53
CA LYS A 77 -14.58 -2.03 -7.34
C LYS A 77 -13.48 -2.15 -6.29
N ARG A 78 -13.86 -2.52 -5.06
CA ARG A 78 -12.90 -2.73 -3.97
C ARG A 78 -12.11 -4.03 -4.17
N VAL A 79 -10.83 -4.00 -3.76
CA VAL A 79 -9.96 -5.19 -3.65
C VAL A 79 -10.30 -6.03 -2.44
#